data_AF-A0A7C4R723-F1
#
_entry.id   AF-A0A7C4R723-F1
#
_cell.length_a   1.000
_cell.length_b   1.000
_cell.length_c   1.000
_cell.angle_alpha   90.00
_cell.angle_beta   90.00
_cell.angle_gamma   90.00
#
_symmetry.space_group_name_H-M   'P 1'
#
loop_
_entity.id
_entity.type
_entity.pdbx_description
1 polymer ?
#
loop_
_entity_poly.entity_id
_entity_poly.type
_entity_poly.pdbx_seq_one_letter_code
_entity_poly.pdbx_strand_id
1 'polypeptide(L)'
;MAEEKLFRRGQLGETPQGEKLLINDKGMAYLVSDSVIAIWSSFEGNTAEEVVQEVAEVIGRDPAEVREPIMQIVSQLREAELLAPGE
;
A
#
# COMPACT_ATOMS: atom_id res chain seq x y z
N MET A 1 2.81 -18.54 8.29
CA MET A 1 3.75 -17.45 8.01
C MET A 1 3.36 -16.35 8.97
N ALA A 2 4.27 -15.86 9.81
CA ALA A 2 3.91 -14.83 10.78
C ALA A 2 3.50 -13.58 9.98
N GLU A 3 2.29 -13.08 10.23
CA GLU A 3 1.83 -11.85 9.61
C GLU A 3 2.59 -10.68 10.25
N GLU A 4 3.51 -10.12 9.47
CA GLU A 4 4.34 -9.00 9.87
C GLU A 4 3.53 -7.71 9.74
N LYS A 5 3.56 -6.89 10.80
CA LYS A 5 2.96 -5.55 10.77
C LYS A 5 3.80 -4.64 9.89
N LEU A 6 3.16 -4.03 8.90
CA LEU A 6 3.82 -3.18 7.93
C LEU A 6 3.48 -1.72 8.21
N PHE A 7 4.47 -0.87 7.94
CA PHE A 7 4.39 0.57 8.08
C PHE A 7 4.75 1.20 6.74
N ARG A 8 3.97 2.20 6.36
CA ARG A 8 4.26 3.06 5.23
C ARG A 8 5.61 3.76 5.41
N ARG A 9 6.38 3.78 4.32
CA ARG A 9 7.64 4.50 4.17
C ARG A 9 7.53 5.43 2.96
N GLY A 10 8.37 6.45 2.90
CA GLY A 10 8.29 7.47 1.88
C GLY A 10 7.16 8.47 2.06
N GLN A 11 6.83 9.18 0.99
CA GLN A 11 5.90 10.31 0.98
C GLN A 11 5.10 10.40 -0.32
N LEU A 12 3.94 11.07 -0.24
CA LEU A 12 3.15 11.44 -1.40
C LEU A 12 3.76 12.63 -2.14
N GLY A 13 3.83 12.52 -3.45
CA GLY A 13 4.19 13.60 -4.37
C GLY A 13 3.14 13.77 -5.47
N GLU A 14 3.33 14.80 -6.27
CA GLU A 14 2.47 15.09 -7.42
C GLU A 14 3.33 15.62 -8.58
N THR A 15 3.02 15.19 -9.81
CA THR A 15 3.64 15.75 -11.01
C THR A 15 3.05 17.14 -11.31
N PRO A 16 3.72 17.99 -12.11
CA PRO A 16 3.13 19.26 -12.56
C PRO A 16 1.81 19.12 -13.33
N GLN A 17 1.48 17.90 -13.77
CA GLN A 17 0.27 17.57 -14.52
C GLN A 17 -0.85 17.05 -13.60
N GLY A 18 -0.60 16.92 -12.30
CA GLY A 18 -1.57 16.47 -11.29
C GLY A 18 -1.58 14.96 -11.04
N GLU A 19 -0.63 14.20 -11.60
CA GLU A 19 -0.54 12.76 -11.38
C GLU A 19 0.11 12.48 -10.02
N LYS A 20 -0.42 11.50 -9.29
CA LYS A 20 0.08 11.16 -7.96
C LYS A 20 1.30 10.26 -8.01
N LEU A 21 2.24 10.53 -7.11
CA LEU A 21 3.48 9.78 -6.97
C LEU A 21 3.63 9.28 -5.53
N LEU A 22 4.21 8.10 -5.36
CA LEU A 22 4.82 7.69 -4.09
C LEU A 22 6.34 7.77 -4.24
N ILE A 23 6.99 8.46 -3.33
CA ILE A 23 8.43 8.70 -3.32
C ILE A 23 9.01 7.98 -2.11
N ASN A 24 9.83 6.95 -2.32
CA ASN A 24 10.43 6.21 -1.21
C ASN A 24 11.57 7.00 -0.54
N ASP A 25 12.11 6.46 0.55
CA ASP A 25 13.18 7.11 1.34
C ASP A 25 14.51 7.27 0.57
N LYS A 26 14.67 6.56 -0.56
CA LYS A 26 15.80 6.72 -1.49
C LYS A 26 15.58 7.81 -2.54
N GLY A 27 14.42 8.46 -2.54
CA GLY A 27 14.03 9.48 -3.52
C GLY A 27 13.55 8.92 -4.87
N MET A 28 13.27 7.62 -4.96
CA MET A 28 12.68 7.03 -6.17
C MET A 28 11.18 7.29 -6.19
N ALA A 29 10.70 7.90 -7.28
CA ALA A 29 9.29 8.24 -7.47
C ALA A 29 8.58 7.21 -8.36
N TYR A 30 7.42 6.74 -7.90
CA TYR A 30 6.58 5.76 -8.58
C TYR A 30 5.21 6.39 -8.87
N LEU A 31 4.77 6.30 -10.12
CA LEU A 31 3.46 6.79 -10.54
C LEU A 31 2.39 5.81 -10.10
N VAL A 32 1.39 6.30 -9.36
CA VAL A 32 0.41 5.45 -8.68
C VAL A 32 -1.01 6.02 -8.82
N SER A 33 -2.00 5.14 -8.69
CA SER A 33 -3.41 5.52 -8.64
C SER A 33 -3.86 5.82 -7.21
N ASP A 34 -4.98 6.53 -7.07
CA ASP A 34 -5.61 6.80 -5.76
C ASP A 34 -5.90 5.53 -4.95
N SER A 35 -6.23 4.42 -5.63
CA SER A 35 -6.45 3.13 -4.95
C SER A 35 -5.17 2.59 -4.30
N VAL A 36 -4.02 2.70 -4.97
CA VAL A 36 -2.74 2.28 -4.40
C VAL A 36 -2.35 3.19 -3.25
N ILE A 37 -2.63 4.49 -3.36
CA ILE A 37 -2.38 5.47 -2.28
C ILE A 37 -3.23 5.16 -1.05
N ALA A 38 -4.51 4.84 -1.24
CA ALA A 38 -5.40 4.45 -0.17
C ALA A 38 -4.87 3.20 0.55
N ILE A 39 -4.52 2.15 -0.20
CA ILE A 39 -3.94 0.92 0.34
C ILE A 39 -2.63 1.20 1.10
N TRP A 40 -1.71 1.96 0.50
CA TRP A 40 -0.45 2.36 1.15
C TRP A 40 -0.69 3.15 2.43
N SER A 41 -1.68 4.05 2.43
CA SER A 41 -2.03 4.87 3.60
C SER A 41 -2.65 4.06 4.74
N SER A 42 -3.29 2.92 4.44
CA SER A 42 -3.81 1.98 5.45
C SER A 42 -2.71 1.23 6.21
N PHE A 43 -1.45 1.26 5.77
CA PHE A 43 -0.35 0.60 6.47
C PHE A 43 0.27 1.51 7.53
N GLU A 44 -0.35 1.54 8.72
CA GLU A 44 0.19 2.18 9.93
C GLU A 44 0.26 1.17 11.09
N GLY A 45 0.93 0.03 10.86
CA GLY A 45 1.02 -1.07 11.82
C GLY A 45 -0.03 -2.17 11.62
N ASN A 46 -0.66 -2.19 10.45
CA ASN A 46 -1.57 -3.24 9.99
C ASN A 46 -0.81 -4.34 9.24
N THR A 47 -1.31 -5.58 9.31
CA THR A 47 -0.86 -6.69 8.45
C THR A 47 -1.51 -6.59 7.07
N ALA A 48 -0.95 -7.32 6.10
CA ALA A 48 -1.55 -7.38 4.76
C ALA A 48 -2.98 -7.94 4.79
N GLU A 49 -3.27 -8.92 5.66
CA GLU A 49 -4.63 -9.47 5.79
C GLU A 49 -5.59 -8.46 6.44
N GLU A 50 -5.14 -7.69 7.44
CA GLU A 50 -5.97 -6.61 8.03
C GLU A 50 -6.37 -5.58 6.97
N VAL A 51 -5.43 -5.18 6.11
CA VAL A 51 -5.72 -4.26 4.99
C VAL A 51 -6.65 -4.91 3.95
N VAL A 52 -6.52 -6.21 3.69
CA VAL A 52 -7.47 -6.95 2.83
C VAL A 52 -8.90 -6.87 3.39
N GLN A 53 -9.07 -7.08 4.69
CA GLN A 53 -10.39 -6.99 5.34
C GLN A 53 -10.94 -5.56 5.27
N GLU A 54 -10.12 -4.55 5.59
CA GLU A 54 -10.51 -3.14 5.58
C GLU A 54 -10.95 -2.69 4.17
N VAL A 55 -10.16 -3.00 3.15
CA VAL A 55 -10.49 -2.64 1.77
C VAL A 55 -11.76 -3.35 1.31
N ALA A 56 -11.92 -4.64 1.63
CA ALA A 56 -13.11 -5.41 1.29
C ALA A 56 -14.38 -4.82 1.92
N GLU A 57 -14.30 -4.41 3.18
CA GLU A 57 -15.40 -3.75 3.90
C GLU A 57 -15.76 -2.41 3.25
N VAL A 58 -14.77 -1.58 2.93
CA VAL A 58 -14.98 -0.26 2.31
C VAL A 58 -15.69 -0.36 0.95
N ILE A 59 -15.34 -1.37 0.15
CA ILE A 59 -15.94 -1.55 -1.19
C ILE A 59 -17.14 -2.51 -1.20
N GLY A 60 -17.51 -3.07 -0.05
CA GLY A 60 -18.62 -4.00 0.09
C GLY A 60 -18.46 -5.30 -0.70
N ARG A 61 -17.24 -5.85 -0.77
CA ARG A 61 -16.95 -7.13 -1.46
C ARG A 61 -16.45 -8.20 -0.51
N ASP A 62 -16.42 -9.44 -0.98
CA ASP A 62 -15.84 -10.53 -0.20
C ASP A 62 -14.31 -10.36 -0.13
N PRO A 63 -13.68 -10.49 1.06
CA PRO A 63 -12.23 -10.40 1.22
C PRO A 63 -11.45 -11.34 0.30
N ALA A 64 -11.99 -12.53 -0.02
CA ALA A 64 -11.34 -13.47 -0.93
C ALA A 64 -11.25 -12.95 -2.37
N GLU A 65 -12.18 -12.10 -2.80
CA GLU A 65 -12.17 -11.51 -4.15
C GLU A 65 -11.11 -10.42 -4.32
N VAL A 66 -10.75 -9.73 -3.22
CA VAL A 66 -9.77 -8.64 -3.24
C VAL A 66 -8.41 -9.04 -2.69
N ARG A 67 -8.30 -10.21 -2.05
CA ARG A 67 -7.07 -10.68 -1.43
C ARG A 67 -5.90 -10.70 -2.40
N GLU A 68 -6.05 -11.41 -3.53
CA GLU A 68 -4.97 -11.56 -4.51
C GLU A 68 -4.48 -10.21 -5.08
N PRO A 69 -5.35 -9.30 -5.56
CA PRO A 69 -4.89 -8.01 -6.08
C PRO A 69 -4.27 -7.13 -4.99
N ILE A 70 -4.77 -7.15 -3.76
CA ILE A 70 -4.15 -6.39 -2.65
C ILE A 70 -2.77 -6.96 -2.32
N MET A 71 -2.63 -8.29 -2.23
CA MET A 71 -1.34 -8.92 -1.95
C MET A 71 -0.30 -8.61 -3.04
N GLN A 72 -0.71 -8.51 -4.30
CA GLN A 72 0.15 -8.06 -5.40
C GLN A 72 0.62 -6.60 -5.20
N ILE A 73 -0.28 -5.70 -4.81
CA ILE A 73 0.06 -4.30 -4.51
C ILE A 73 1.02 -4.23 -3.32
N VAL A 74 0.76 -5.00 -2.26
CA VAL A 74 1.65 -5.07 -1.09
C VAL A 74 3.05 -5.54 -1.48
N SER A 75 3.16 -6.57 -2.34
CA SER A 75 4.45 -7.02 -2.86
C SER A 75 5.19 -5.90 -3.57
N GLN A 76 4.52 -5.21 -4.51
CA GLN A 76 5.11 -4.12 -5.28
C GLN A 76 5.55 -2.96 -4.40
N LEU A 77 4.77 -2.60 -3.38
CA LEU A 77 5.13 -1.55 -2.43
C LEU A 77 6.34 -1.93 -1.56
N ARG A 78 6.48 -3.21 -1.17
CA ARG A 78 7.67 -3.71 -0.47
C ARG A 78 8.90 -3.68 -1.37
N GLU A 79 8.77 -4.12 -2.62
CA GLU A 79 9.86 -4.09 -3.61
C GLU A 79 10.30 -2.66 -3.92
N ALA A 80 9.36 -1.70 -3.90
CA ALA A 80 9.62 -0.28 -4.06
C ALA A 80 10.12 0.41 -2.77
N GLU A 81 10.32 -0.30 -1.66
CA GLU A 81 10.73 0.23 -0.36
C GLU A 81 9.77 1.30 0.19
N LEU A 82 8.49 1.18 -0.16
CA LEU A 82 7.38 2.03 0.33
C LEU A 82 6.62 1.38 1.50
N LEU A 83 6.89 0.09 1.78
CA LEU A 83 6.41 -0.63 2.95
C LEU A 83 7.56 -1.41 3.59
N ALA A 84 7.65 -1.34 4.92
CA ALA A 84 8.62 -2.10 5.70
C ALA A 84 8.02 -2.55 7.04
N PRO A 85 8.54 -3.61 7.66
CA PRO A 85 8.24 -3.91 9.06
C PRO A 85 8.53 -2.73 9.99
N GLY A 86 7.80 -2.69 11.11
CA GLY A 86 8.14 -1.82 12.23
C GLY A 86 9.44 -2.30 12.88
N GLU A 87 10.32 -1.35 13.20
CA GLU A 87 11.53 -1.60 14.01
C GLU A 87 11.20 -1.80 15.49
#